data_AF-A0A2M6YT65-F1
#
_entry.id   AF-A0A2M6YT65-F1
#
_cell.length_a   1.000
_cell.length_b   1.000
_cell.length_c   1.000
_cell.angle_alpha   90.00
_cell.angle_beta   90.00
_cell.angle_gamma   90.00
#
_symmetry.space_group_name_H-M   'P 1'
#
loop_
_entity.id
_entity.type
_entity.pdbx_description
1 polymer ?
#
loop_
_entity_poly.entity_id
_entity_poly.type
_entity_poly.pdbx_seq_one_letter_code
_entity_poly.pdbx_strand_id
1 'polypeptide(L)'
;MTKFISIKRAQNDAWKIYDSWRKAGGINCPAFKSKVQISLLGWRHLIGATGHKKRISDDVFRRLKLLPYVKTIIENSKLIQNIKKKKNQTYYALEGMLEIEENNKKALRKIRVIIIEDFKKNKIFLSVMDKK
;
A
#
# COMPACT_ATOMS: atom_id res chain seq x y z
N MET A 1 25.95 6.73 -4.09
CA MET A 1 25.15 7.70 -4.85
C MET A 1 23.97 6.98 -5.49
N THR A 2 22.79 7.02 -4.87
CA THR A 2 21.57 6.45 -5.43
C THR A 2 21.19 7.28 -6.65
N LYS A 3 21.20 6.68 -7.85
CA LYS A 3 20.69 7.32 -9.08
C LYS A 3 19.32 7.92 -8.76
N PHE A 4 19.17 9.22 -8.95
CA PHE A 4 17.87 9.90 -8.85
C PHE A 4 16.95 9.33 -9.93
N ILE A 5 16.27 8.22 -9.64
CA ILE A 5 15.13 7.80 -10.43
C ILE A 5 14.12 8.93 -10.30
N SER A 6 13.76 9.56 -11.41
CA SER A 6 12.74 10.60 -11.38
C SER A 6 11.48 10.03 -10.73
N ILE A 7 10.89 10.77 -9.78
CA ILE A 7 9.68 10.34 -9.07
C ILE A 7 8.57 9.92 -10.07
N LYS A 8 8.52 10.57 -11.23
CA LYS A 8 7.62 10.27 -12.33
C LYS A 8 7.85 8.87 -12.93
N ARG A 9 9.11 8.44 -13.10
CA ARG A 9 9.43 7.08 -13.55
C ARG A 9 9.00 6.04 -12.51
N ALA A 10 9.31 6.27 -11.23
CA ALA A 10 8.89 5.38 -10.15
C ALA A 10 7.36 5.28 -10.05
N GLN A 11 6.65 6.40 -10.24
CA GLN A 11 5.19 6.41 -10.31
C GLN A 11 4.66 5.61 -11.50
N ASN A 12 5.24 5.77 -12.69
CA ASN A 12 4.82 5.03 -13.88
C ASN A 12 5.01 3.51 -13.71
N ASP A 13 6.14 3.09 -13.17
CA ASP A 13 6.43 1.67 -12.97
C ASP A 13 5.53 1.06 -11.88
N ALA A 14 5.34 1.76 -10.76
CA ALA A 14 4.40 1.35 -9.72
C ALA A 14 2.94 1.37 -10.20
N TRP A 15 2.58 2.29 -11.09
CA TRP A 15 1.24 2.38 -11.66
C TRP A 15 0.89 1.15 -12.50
N LYS A 16 1.84 0.59 -13.26
CA LYS A 16 1.60 -0.66 -14.02
C LYS A 16 1.17 -1.80 -13.10
N ILE A 17 1.86 -1.96 -11.98
CA ILE A 17 1.53 -2.96 -10.96
C ILE A 17 0.17 -2.65 -10.33
N TYR A 18 -0.04 -1.40 -9.89
CA TYR A 18 -1.28 -0.94 -9.27
C TYR A 18 -2.51 -1.14 -10.18
N ASP A 19 -2.39 -0.74 -11.45
CA ASP A 19 -3.46 -0.82 -12.44
C ASP A 19 -3.77 -2.27 -12.83
N SER A 20 -2.77 -3.17 -12.81
CA SER A 20 -3.02 -4.61 -13.01
C SER A 20 -3.97 -5.18 -11.94
N TRP A 21 -3.79 -4.81 -10.67
CA TRP A 21 -4.67 -5.25 -9.59
C TRP A 21 -6.04 -4.59 -9.65
N ARG A 22 -6.08 -3.32 -10.09
CA ARG A 22 -7.32 -2.60 -10.33
C ARG A 22 -8.16 -3.26 -11.41
N LYS A 23 -7.54 -3.62 -12.55
CA LYS A 23 -8.20 -4.34 -13.65
C LYS A 23 -8.65 -5.76 -13.26
N ALA A 24 -7.94 -6.42 -12.35
CA ALA A 24 -8.34 -7.71 -11.78
C ALA A 24 -9.53 -7.63 -10.79
N GLY A 25 -10.05 -6.43 -10.51
CA GLY A 25 -11.16 -6.21 -9.58
C GLY A 25 -10.76 -6.25 -8.10
N GLY A 26 -9.47 -6.09 -7.79
CA GLY A 26 -8.94 -6.10 -6.44
C GLY A 26 -8.15 -7.37 -6.09
N ILE A 27 -7.71 -7.43 -4.83
CA ILE A 27 -6.84 -8.50 -4.30
C ILE A 27 -7.62 -9.28 -3.26
N ASN A 28 -7.68 -10.61 -3.37
CA ASN A 28 -8.40 -11.42 -2.40
C ASN A 28 -7.72 -11.36 -1.02
N CYS A 29 -8.49 -11.16 0.05
CA CYS A 29 -7.97 -11.09 1.41
C CYS A 29 -8.71 -12.04 2.34
N PRO A 30 -8.06 -13.13 2.81
CA PRO A 30 -8.69 -14.08 3.72
C PRO A 30 -9.20 -13.43 5.02
N ALA A 31 -8.45 -12.48 5.60
CA ALA A 31 -8.84 -11.77 6.83
C ALA A 31 -10.16 -11.01 6.72
N PHE A 32 -10.53 -10.55 5.51
CA PHE A 32 -11.81 -9.86 5.27
C PHE A 32 -12.86 -10.75 4.61
N LYS A 33 -12.53 -12.00 4.25
CA LYS A 33 -13.39 -12.89 3.45
C LYS A 33 -13.93 -12.21 2.18
N SER A 34 -13.17 -11.29 1.61
CA SER A 34 -13.56 -10.43 0.50
C SER A 34 -12.34 -9.82 -0.18
N LYS A 35 -12.55 -9.24 -1.38
CA LYS A 35 -11.49 -8.54 -2.09
C LYS A 35 -11.23 -7.15 -1.50
N VAL A 36 -9.96 -6.81 -1.34
CA VAL A 36 -9.49 -5.44 -1.15
C VAL A 36 -9.45 -4.75 -2.50
N GLN A 37 -10.30 -3.75 -2.67
CA GLN A 37 -10.42 -2.95 -3.88
C GLN A 37 -9.23 -2.01 -4.03
N ILE A 38 -8.79 -1.85 -5.27
CA ILE A 38 -7.69 -0.97 -5.67
C ILE A 38 -8.32 0.22 -6.42
N SER A 39 -8.16 1.43 -5.89
CA SER A 39 -8.93 2.61 -6.34
C SER A 39 -8.04 3.81 -6.64
N LEU A 40 -8.57 4.78 -7.40
CA LEU A 40 -7.85 6.05 -7.62
C LEU A 40 -7.62 6.83 -6.32
N LEU A 41 -8.50 6.67 -5.32
CA LEU A 41 -8.31 7.26 -4.00
C LEU A 41 -7.03 6.73 -3.34
N GLY A 42 -6.85 5.40 -3.35
CA GLY A 42 -5.64 4.76 -2.81
C GLY A 42 -4.38 5.22 -3.52
N TRP A 43 -4.42 5.30 -4.86
CA TRP A 43 -3.31 5.80 -5.66
C TRP A 43 -2.93 7.23 -5.30
N ARG A 44 -3.91 8.15 -5.28
CA ARG A 44 -3.67 9.56 -4.95
C ARG A 44 -3.10 9.71 -3.54
N HIS A 45 -3.57 8.91 -2.59
CA HIS A 45 -3.05 8.92 -1.23
C HIS A 45 -1.59 8.42 -1.14
N LEU A 46 -1.26 7.39 -1.92
CA LEU A 46 0.10 6.84 -2.09
C LEU A 46 1.09 7.89 -2.59
N ILE A 47 0.74 8.59 -3.68
CA ILE A 47 1.62 9.61 -4.29
C ILE A 47 1.55 10.97 -3.58
N GLY A 48 0.73 11.11 -2.53
CA GLY A 48 0.59 12.36 -1.78
C GLY A 48 -0.18 13.45 -2.53
N ALA A 49 -1.03 13.08 -3.49
CA ALA A 49 -1.93 13.97 -4.21
C ALA A 49 -3.29 14.19 -3.49
N THR A 50 -3.36 13.84 -2.21
CA THR A 50 -4.52 14.05 -1.32
C THR A 50 -4.12 14.86 -0.10
N GLY A 51 -4.91 15.87 0.27
CA GLY A 51 -4.74 16.69 1.47
C GLY A 51 -4.05 18.04 1.22
N HIS A 52 -3.94 18.84 2.29
CA HIS A 52 -3.38 20.20 2.22
C HIS A 52 -1.84 20.23 2.22
N LYS A 53 -1.17 19.20 2.77
CA LYS A 53 0.28 19.12 2.84
C LYS A 53 0.82 18.09 1.85
N LYS A 54 1.70 18.53 0.95
CA LYS A 54 2.40 17.62 0.02
C LYS A 54 3.27 16.63 0.80
N ARG A 55 3.19 15.37 0.41
CA ARG A 55 4.07 14.31 0.92
C ARG A 55 5.50 14.54 0.38
N ILE A 56 6.50 14.30 1.21
CA ILE A 56 7.91 14.42 0.82
C ILE A 56 8.24 13.35 -0.22
N SER A 57 9.08 13.67 -1.20
CA SER A 57 9.47 12.78 -2.31
C SER A 57 9.96 11.42 -1.83
N ASP A 58 10.73 11.40 -0.75
CA ASP A 58 11.36 10.18 -0.23
C ASP A 58 10.33 9.22 0.38
N ASP A 59 9.32 9.75 1.06
CA ASP A 59 8.20 8.94 1.57
C ASP A 59 7.36 8.40 0.42
N VAL A 60 7.12 9.19 -0.64
CA VAL A 60 6.46 8.68 -1.86
C VAL A 60 7.29 7.54 -2.46
N PHE A 61 8.59 7.75 -2.67
CA PHE A 61 9.48 6.74 -3.26
C PHE A 61 9.50 5.46 -2.42
N ARG A 62 9.58 5.59 -1.09
CA ARG A 62 9.53 4.44 -0.17
C ARG A 62 8.25 3.64 -0.36
N ARG A 63 7.09 4.30 -0.40
CA ARG A 63 5.79 3.61 -0.55
C ARG A 63 5.65 2.94 -1.91
N LEU A 64 6.11 3.59 -2.99
CA LEU A 64 6.11 3.00 -4.33
C LEU A 64 7.03 1.77 -4.40
N LYS A 65 8.19 1.81 -3.74
CA LYS A 65 9.10 0.66 -3.65
C LYS A 65 8.50 -0.50 -2.86
N LEU A 66 7.65 -0.22 -1.87
CA LEU A 66 6.95 -1.22 -1.08
C LEU A 66 5.74 -1.84 -1.80
N LEU A 67 5.27 -1.21 -2.88
CA LEU A 67 4.07 -1.62 -3.58
C LEU A 67 4.10 -3.11 -3.99
N PRO A 68 5.15 -3.64 -4.64
CA PRO A 68 5.17 -5.04 -5.10
C PRO A 68 4.86 -6.08 -4.00
N TYR A 69 5.15 -5.77 -2.74
CA TYR A 69 4.93 -6.64 -1.59
C TYR A 69 3.49 -6.62 -1.05
N VAL A 70 2.70 -5.62 -1.43
CA VAL A 70 1.33 -5.42 -0.91
C VAL A 70 0.42 -6.59 -1.23
N LYS A 71 0.48 -7.11 -2.47
CA LYS A 71 -0.37 -8.21 -2.91
C LYS A 71 -0.14 -9.46 -2.05
N THR A 72 1.13 -9.83 -1.85
CA THR A 72 1.53 -10.96 -1.00
C THR A 72 1.02 -10.82 0.43
N ILE A 73 1.11 -9.61 1.01
CA ILE A 73 0.61 -9.37 2.37
C ILE A 73 -0.90 -9.56 2.43
N ILE A 74 -1.64 -8.97 1.48
CA ILE A 74 -3.11 -9.05 1.47
C ILE A 74 -3.58 -10.50 1.27
N GLU A 75 -3.00 -11.23 0.32
CA GLU A 75 -3.40 -12.60 -0.01
C GLU A 75 -3.11 -13.60 1.11
N ASN A 76 -2.03 -13.39 1.87
CA ASN A 76 -1.63 -14.29 2.96
C ASN A 76 -2.17 -13.88 4.33
N SER A 77 -2.78 -12.70 4.45
CA SER A 77 -3.28 -12.19 5.73
C SER A 77 -4.53 -12.95 6.18
N LYS A 78 -4.41 -13.67 7.31
CA LYS A 78 -5.53 -14.34 7.99
C LYS A 78 -6.11 -13.51 9.13
N LEU A 79 -5.35 -12.56 9.67
CA LEU A 79 -5.71 -11.74 10.82
C LEU A 79 -5.48 -10.26 10.51
N ILE A 80 -6.28 -9.42 11.14
CA ILE A 80 -6.13 -7.96 11.12
C ILE A 80 -5.31 -7.55 12.36
N GLN A 81 -4.16 -6.90 12.16
CA GLN A 81 -3.26 -6.55 13.27
C GLN A 81 -3.68 -5.26 13.98
N ASN A 82 -4.41 -4.37 13.31
CA ASN A 82 -4.91 -3.15 13.95
C ASN A 82 -6.20 -2.67 13.29
N ILE A 83 -7.13 -2.16 14.10
CA ILE A 83 -8.37 -1.50 13.67
C ILE A 83 -8.43 -0.14 14.35
N LYS A 84 -8.50 0.93 13.56
CA LYS A 84 -8.63 2.31 14.05
C LYS A 84 -9.85 2.97 13.45
N LYS A 85 -10.72 3.51 14.29
CA LYS A 85 -11.84 4.36 13.86
C LYS A 85 -11.45 5.83 14.04
N LYS A 86 -11.63 6.64 12.99
CA LYS A 86 -11.45 8.10 13.07
C LYS A 86 -12.60 8.77 12.35
N LYS A 87 -13.36 9.60 13.08
CA LYS A 87 -14.64 10.14 12.58
C LYS A 87 -15.53 8.97 12.12
N ASN A 88 -15.94 8.97 10.85
CA ASN A 88 -16.79 7.94 10.24
C ASN A 88 -16.00 7.00 9.29
N GLN A 89 -14.69 6.84 9.51
CA GLN A 89 -13.86 5.96 8.70
C GLN A 89 -13.18 4.91 9.57
N THR A 90 -13.31 3.65 9.16
CA THR A 90 -12.57 2.54 9.74
C THR A 90 -11.31 2.29 8.93
N TYR A 91 -10.19 2.19 9.62
CA TYR A 91 -8.89 1.87 9.07
C TYR A 91 -8.43 0.52 9.60
N TYR A 92 -7.91 -0.31 8.71
CA TYR A 92 -7.34 -1.61 9.05
C TYR A 92 -5.86 -1.64 8.69
N ALA A 93 -5.07 -2.35 9.50
CA ALA A 93 -3.69 -2.66 9.19
C ALA A 93 -3.53 -4.17 9.01
N LEU A 94 -2.96 -4.55 7.88
CA LEU A 94 -2.40 -5.88 7.63
C LEU A 94 -0.88 -5.78 7.69
N GLU A 95 -0.22 -6.73 8.35
CA GLU A 95 1.22 -6.71 8.53
C GLU A 95 1.86 -8.03 8.07
N GLY A 96 3.04 -7.93 7.46
CA GLY A 96 3.87 -9.08 7.08
C GLY A 96 5.35 -8.78 7.24
N MET A 97 6.12 -9.79 7.64
CA MET A 97 7.59 -9.77 7.61
C MET A 97 8.04 -10.25 6.24
N LEU A 98 8.70 -9.38 5.47
CA LEU A 98 9.18 -9.70 4.13
C LEU A 98 10.62 -9.24 3.96
N GLU A 99 11.40 -10.02 3.22
CA GLU A 99 12.72 -9.61 2.77
C GLU A 99 12.58 -8.56 1.67
N ILE A 100 13.17 -7.39 1.92
CA ILE A 100 13.23 -6.30 0.95
C ILE A 100 14.67 -6.17 0.49
N GLU A 101 14.86 -6.10 -0.82
CA GLU A 101 16.15 -5.81 -1.42
C GLU A 101 16.39 -4.29 -1.47
N GLU A 102 17.43 -3.83 -0.77
CA GLU A 102 17.90 -2.45 -0.83
C GLU A 102 19.40 -2.44 -1.09
N ASN A 103 19.83 -1.83 -2.21
CA ASN A 103 21.24 -1.67 -2.55
C ASN A 103 22.02 -3.01 -2.51
N ASN A 104 21.46 -4.06 -3.12
CA ASN A 104 21.98 -5.43 -3.14
C ASN A 104 22.12 -6.10 -1.76
N LYS A 105 21.48 -5.55 -0.73
CA LYS A 105 21.37 -6.16 0.60
C LYS A 105 19.92 -6.53 0.86
N LYS A 106 19.69 -7.77 1.28
CA LYS A 106 18.39 -8.22 1.76
C LYS A 106 18.25 -7.86 3.22
N ALA A 107 17.15 -7.21 3.58
CA ALA A 107 16.81 -6.90 4.96
C ALA A 107 15.37 -7.33 5.23
N LEU A 108 15.17 -8.06 6.33
CA LEU A 108 13.85 -8.41 6.80
C LEU A 108 13.18 -7.15 7.36
N ARG A 109 12.01 -6.79 6.85
CA ARG A 109 11.25 -5.64 7.33
C ARG A 109 9.80 -5.99 7.59
N LYS A 110 9.25 -5.32 8.59
CA LYS A 110 7.82 -5.34 8.88
C LYS A 110 7.12 -4.34 7.98
N ILE A 111 6.40 -4.85 6.99
CA ILE A 111 5.59 -4.04 6.08
C ILE A 111 4.15 -4.03 6.59
N ARG A 112 3.56 -2.84 6.63
CA ARG A 112 2.18 -2.57 7.04
C ARG A 112 1.39 -2.02 5.85
N VAL A 113 0.35 -2.74 5.47
CA VAL A 113 -0.65 -2.36 4.48
C VAL A 113 -1.84 -1.71 5.20
N ILE A 114 -2.22 -0.52 4.76
CA ILE A 114 -3.32 0.26 5.30
C ILE A 114 -4.51 0.16 4.35
N ILE A 115 -5.66 -0.20 4.91
CA ILE A 115 -6.93 -0.36 4.20
C ILE A 115 -7.95 0.55 4.87
N ILE A 116 -8.80 1.19 4.07
CA ILE A 116 -9.92 1.99 4.54
C ILE A 116 -11.24 1.30 4.19
N GLU A 117 -12.21 1.41 5.10
CA GLU A 117 -13.59 1.03 4.84
C GLU A 117 -14.39 2.22 4.30
N ASP A 118 -15.07 2.04 3.17
CA ASP A 118 -16.03 3.04 2.69
C ASP A 118 -17.41 2.88 3.35
N PHE A 119 -18.34 3.78 3.02
CA PHE A 119 -19.71 3.76 3.55
C PHE A 119 -20.52 2.52 3.13
N LYS A 120 -20.13 1.83 2.06
CA LYS A 120 -20.72 0.56 1.61
C LYS A 120 -20.02 -0.66 2.21
N LYS A 121 -19.11 -0.45 3.17
CA LYS A 121 -18.27 -1.47 3.82
C LYS A 121 -17.26 -2.13 2.88
N ASN A 122 -16.98 -1.56 1.71
CA ASN A 122 -15.92 -2.02 0.83
C ASN A 122 -14.56 -1.76 1.49
N LYS A 123 -13.64 -2.72 1.33
CA LYS A 123 -12.27 -2.60 1.81
C LYS A 123 -11.41 -2.05 0.68
N ILE A 124 -10.84 -0.88 0.85
CA ILE A 124 -10.07 -0.18 -0.18
C ILE A 124 -8.63 -0.05 0.28
N PHE A 125 -7.68 -0.49 -0.55
CA PHE A 125 -6.27 -0.26 -0.29
C PHE A 125 -5.97 1.24 -0.31
N LEU A 126 -5.38 1.75 0.78
CA LEU A 126 -5.10 3.17 0.96
C LEU A 126 -3.60 3.49 0.91
N SER A 127 -2.77 2.66 1.54
CA SER A 127 -1.32 2.90 1.56
C SER A 127 -0.52 1.71 2.05
N VAL A 128 0.79 1.78 1.91
CA VAL A 128 1.75 0.83 2.47
C VAL A 128 2.86 1.61 3.16
N MET A 129 3.45 1.06 4.22
CA MET A 129 4.59 1.63 4.94
C MET A 129 5.37 0.51 5.61
N ASP A 130 6.64 0.73 5.90
CA ASP A 130 7.42 -0.18 6.73
C ASP A 130 7.79 0.48 8.06
N LYS A 131 7.94 -0.34 9.10
CA LYS A 131 8.63 0.07 10.32
C LYS A 131 10.07 -0.44 10.22
N LYS A 132 11.02 0.47 10.40
CA LYS A 132 12.40 0.12 10.76
C LYS A 132 12.43 -0.31 12.22
#